data_AF-A8YNR7-F1
#
_entry.id   AF-A8YNR7-F1
#
_cell.length_a   1.000
_cell.length_b   1.000
_cell.length_c   1.000
_cell.angle_alpha   90.00
_cell.angle_beta   90.00
_cell.angle_gamma   90.00
#
_symmetry.space_group_name_H-M   'P 1'
#
loop_
_entity.id
_entity.type
_entity.pdbx_description
1 polymer ?
#
loop_
_entity_poly.entity_id
_entity_poly.type
_entity_poly.pdbx_seq_one_letter_code
_entity_poly.pdbx_strand_id
1 'polypeptide(L)'
;MTEKQAIRLNIPRNNQISPYLERCCLRASANVSYENAARDIQFYTGMKVSARTQQRLVHRHQFAEEESGNPVQEISLDGGKVRLRTETKGEACIWKDYTLHGYNLHFLLKDNNIVQES
;
A
#
# COMPACT_ATOMS: atom_id res chain seq x y z
N MET A 1 -1.63 -10.43 -20.91
CA MET A 1 -2.61 -11.46 -20.49
C MET A 1 -3.51 -11.77 -21.67
N THR A 2 -3.67 -13.04 -22.06
CA THR A 2 -4.60 -13.42 -23.13
C THR A 2 -6.03 -13.56 -22.61
N GLU A 3 -7.03 -13.46 -23.49
CA GLU A 3 -8.45 -13.61 -23.12
C GLU A 3 -8.74 -14.97 -22.47
N LYS A 4 -8.18 -16.06 -23.02
CA LYS A 4 -8.29 -17.41 -22.44
C LYS A 4 -7.74 -17.48 -21.01
N GLN A 5 -6.61 -16.84 -20.74
CA GLN A 5 -6.03 -16.78 -19.39
C GLN A 5 -6.88 -15.94 -18.44
N ALA A 6 -7.43 -14.82 -18.92
CA ALA A 6 -8.30 -13.95 -18.12
C ALA A 6 -9.58 -14.67 -17.69
N ILE A 7 -10.23 -15.41 -18.60
CA ILE A 7 -11.41 -16.23 -18.31
C ILE A 7 -11.05 -17.30 -17.26
N ARG A 8 -9.96 -18.04 -17.46
CA ARG A 8 -9.52 -19.10 -16.53
C ARG A 8 -9.26 -18.58 -15.11
N LEU A 9 -8.73 -17.35 -15.00
CA LEU A 9 -8.37 -16.74 -13.72
C LEU A 9 -9.48 -15.84 -13.15
N ASN A 10 -10.66 -15.82 -13.78
CA ASN A 10 -11.80 -14.99 -13.42
C ASN A 10 -11.43 -13.50 -13.25
N ILE A 11 -10.62 -12.98 -14.17
CA ILE A 11 -10.11 -11.61 -14.13
C ILE A 11 -11.12 -10.67 -14.80
N PRO A 12 -11.50 -9.54 -14.16
CA PRO A 12 -12.41 -8.58 -14.76
C PRO A 12 -11.83 -7.95 -16.03
N ARG A 13 -12.71 -7.54 -16.95
CA ARG A 13 -12.34 -6.87 -18.19
C ARG A 13 -11.48 -5.63 -17.88
N ASN A 14 -10.47 -5.39 -18.71
CA ASN A 14 -9.47 -4.31 -18.56
C ASN A 14 -8.46 -4.47 -17.41
N ASN A 15 -8.41 -5.63 -16.73
CA ASN A 15 -7.31 -5.95 -15.82
C ASN A 15 -6.31 -6.91 -16.48
N GLN A 16 -5.03 -6.53 -16.48
CA GLN A 16 -3.94 -7.31 -17.09
C GLN A 16 -3.03 -7.98 -16.04
N ILE A 17 -3.29 -7.76 -14.76
CA ILE A 17 -2.53 -8.32 -13.65
C ILE A 17 -3.30 -9.51 -13.09
N SER A 18 -2.63 -10.65 -12.93
CA SER A 18 -3.25 -11.84 -12.35
C SER A 18 -3.44 -11.66 -10.84
N PRO A 19 -4.44 -12.32 -10.22
CA PRO A 19 -4.66 -12.21 -8.77
C PRO A 19 -3.43 -12.60 -7.95
N TYR A 20 -2.66 -13.60 -8.41
CA TYR A 20 -1.42 -14.01 -7.75
C TYR A 20 -0.32 -12.96 -7.88
N LEU A 21 -0.15 -12.35 -9.06
CA LEU A 21 0.82 -11.28 -9.24
C LEU A 21 0.46 -10.05 -8.41
N GLU A 22 -0.83 -9.70 -8.31
CA GLU A 22 -1.32 -8.64 -7.43
C GLU A 22 -0.95 -8.91 -5.96
N ARG A 23 -1.12 -10.13 -5.46
CA ARG A 23 -0.69 -10.50 -4.10
C ARG A 23 0.83 -10.40 -3.91
N CYS A 24 1.63 -10.82 -4.89
CA CYS A 24 3.08 -10.66 -4.84
C CYS A 24 3.49 -9.19 -4.77
N CYS A 25 2.84 -8.35 -5.58
CA CYS A 25 3.01 -6.90 -5.60
C CYS A 25 2.70 -6.25 -4.24
N LEU A 26 1.59 -6.63 -3.61
CA LEU A 26 1.22 -6.18 -2.26
C LEU A 26 2.26 -6.57 -1.21
N ARG A 27 2.69 -7.84 -1.23
CA ARG A 27 3.72 -8.34 -0.30
C ARG A 27 5.07 -7.66 -0.49
N ALA A 28 5.51 -7.48 -1.73
CA ALA A 28 6.76 -6.77 -2.00
C ALA A 28 6.71 -5.32 -1.49
N SER A 29 5.61 -4.63 -1.78
CA SER A 29 5.40 -3.24 -1.36
C SER A 29 5.26 -3.06 0.16
N ALA A 30 4.93 -4.12 0.90
CA ALA A 30 4.91 -4.09 2.36
C ALA A 30 6.32 -4.17 2.99
N ASN A 31 7.32 -4.69 2.24
CA ASN A 31 8.67 -4.91 2.76
C ASN A 31 9.68 -3.87 2.25
N VAL A 32 9.44 -3.27 1.08
CA VAL A 32 10.36 -2.34 0.43
C VAL A 32 9.62 -1.19 -0.24
N SER A 33 10.33 -0.13 -0.65
CA SER A 33 9.72 0.99 -1.39
C SER A 33 9.09 0.53 -2.71
N TYR A 34 8.15 1.30 -3.27
CA TYR A 34 7.49 0.94 -4.52
C TYR A 34 8.45 0.82 -5.71
N GLU A 35 9.53 1.60 -5.73
CA GLU A 35 10.61 1.50 -6.73
C GLU A 35 11.37 0.19 -6.61
N ASN A 36 11.68 -0.22 -5.38
CA ASN A 36 12.36 -1.49 -5.11
C ASN A 36 11.43 -2.66 -5.43
N ALA A 37 10.17 -2.60 -5.01
CA ALA A 37 9.16 -3.61 -5.32
C ALA A 37 8.98 -3.77 -6.84
N ALA A 38 9.02 -2.69 -7.61
CA ALA A 38 8.97 -2.75 -9.08
C ALA A 38 10.20 -3.46 -9.67
N ARG A 39 11.40 -3.17 -9.16
CA ARG A 39 12.66 -3.84 -9.57
C ARG A 39 12.61 -5.33 -9.24
N ASP A 40 12.20 -5.66 -8.02
CA ASP A 40 12.15 -7.03 -7.52
C ASP A 40 11.13 -7.88 -8.29
N ILE A 41 9.91 -7.36 -8.51
CA ILE A 41 8.89 -8.08 -9.29
C ILE A 41 9.36 -8.33 -10.72
N GLN A 42 10.01 -7.35 -11.35
CA GLN A 42 10.58 -7.54 -12.68
C GLN A 42 11.69 -8.59 -12.69
N PHE A 43 12.57 -8.59 -11.68
CA PHE A 43 13.64 -9.56 -11.56
C PHE A 43 13.10 -10.99 -11.34
N TYR A 44 12.13 -11.17 -10.44
CA TYR A 44 11.60 -12.49 -10.10
C TYR A 44 10.71 -13.11 -11.18
N THR A 45 9.95 -12.28 -11.90
CA THR A 45 8.87 -12.77 -12.77
C THR A 45 9.10 -12.47 -14.25
N GLY A 46 10.05 -11.60 -14.58
CA GLY A 46 10.21 -11.01 -15.91
C GLY A 46 9.12 -10.00 -16.29
N MET A 47 8.09 -9.80 -15.45
CA MET A 47 6.98 -8.90 -15.73
C MET A 47 7.22 -7.51 -15.14
N LYS A 48 7.01 -6.47 -15.94
CA LYS A 48 7.13 -5.09 -15.47
C LYS A 48 5.84 -4.61 -14.82
N VAL A 49 5.91 -4.31 -13.52
CA VAL A 49 4.87 -3.60 -12.77
C VAL A 49 5.48 -2.34 -12.18
N SER A 50 5.08 -1.17 -12.66
CA SER A 50 5.71 0.10 -12.27
C SER A 50 5.44 0.48 -10.81
N ALA A 51 6.31 1.29 -10.20
CA ALA A 51 6.12 1.81 -8.84
C ALA A 51 4.76 2.50 -8.65
N ARG A 52 4.33 3.30 -9.63
CA ARG A 52 2.98 3.92 -9.62
C ARG A 52 1.85 2.89 -9.65
N THR A 53 2.05 1.78 -10.36
CA THR A 53 1.08 0.68 -10.37
C THR A 53 1.08 -0.07 -9.04
N GLN A 54 2.26 -0.33 -8.45
CA GLN A 54 2.39 -0.90 -7.09
C GLN A 54 1.61 -0.04 -6.09
N GLN A 55 1.85 1.27 -6.07
CA GLN A 55 1.12 2.22 -5.23
C GLN A 55 -0.39 2.10 -5.47
N ARG A 56 -0.87 2.18 -6.71
CA ARG A 56 -2.30 2.06 -7.01
C ARG A 56 -2.91 0.73 -6.54
N LEU A 57 -2.16 -0.37 -6.61
CA LEU A 57 -2.60 -1.67 -6.10
C LEU A 57 -2.74 -1.66 -4.58
N VAL A 58 -1.76 -1.11 -3.85
CA VAL A 58 -1.83 -1.00 -2.38
C VAL A 58 -3.00 -0.11 -1.95
N HIS A 59 -3.14 1.07 -2.56
CA HIS A 59 -4.16 2.05 -2.17
C HIS A 59 -5.59 1.60 -2.46
N ARG A 60 -5.80 0.80 -3.50
CA ARG A 60 -7.14 0.27 -3.84
C ARG A 60 -7.48 -1.02 -3.09
N HIS A 61 -6.49 -1.68 -2.49
CA HIS A 61 -6.70 -2.95 -1.82
C HIS A 61 -7.41 -2.71 -0.50
N GLN A 62 -8.56 -3.34 -0.33
CA GLN A 62 -9.26 -3.35 0.95
C GLN A 62 -8.65 -4.46 1.80
N PHE A 63 -7.85 -4.08 2.79
CA PHE A 63 -7.34 -5.00 3.78
C PHE A 63 -8.49 -5.43 4.70
N ALA A 64 -8.55 -6.72 5.02
CA ALA A 64 -9.51 -7.22 6.00
C ALA A 64 -9.17 -6.60 7.36
N GLU A 65 -10.19 -6.05 8.02
CA GLU A 65 -10.08 -5.67 9.41
C GLU A 65 -10.10 -6.96 10.24
N GLU A 66 -9.12 -7.14 11.11
CA GLU A 66 -9.12 -8.25 12.05
C GLU A 66 -9.84 -7.83 13.33
N GLU A 67 -10.93 -8.51 13.66
CA GLU A 67 -11.61 -8.35 14.94
C GLU A 67 -10.95 -9.23 16.00
N SER A 68 -10.54 -8.64 17.12
CA SER A 68 -10.05 -9.42 18.26
C SER A 68 -11.23 -9.99 19.04
N GLY A 69 -11.37 -11.32 19.05
CA GLY A 69 -12.43 -12.00 19.82
C GLY A 69 -12.26 -11.98 21.35
N ASN A 70 -11.12 -11.49 21.84
CA ASN A 70 -10.79 -11.46 23.27
C ASN A 70 -10.60 -10.02 23.77
N PRO A 71 -11.03 -9.71 25.01
CA PRO A 71 -10.76 -8.41 25.61
C PRO A 71 -9.24 -8.24 25.82
N VAL A 72 -8.71 -7.14 25.29
CA VAL A 72 -7.31 -6.75 25.48
C VAL A 72 -7.16 -6.15 26.88
N GLN A 73 -6.34 -6.78 27.73
CA GLN A 73 -6.09 -6.32 29.11
C GLN A 73 -5.12 -5.13 29.16
N GLU A 74 -4.18 -5.08 28.22
CA GLU A 74 -3.18 -4.03 28.11
C GLU A 74 -2.80 -3.84 26.63
N ILE A 75 -2.61 -2.58 26.23
CA ILE A 75 -2.16 -2.21 24.89
C ILE A 75 -0.91 -1.33 25.02
N SER A 76 0.17 -1.71 24.35
CA SER A 76 1.34 -0.87 24.17
C SER A 76 1.35 -0.38 22.73
N LEU A 77 1.32 0.93 22.54
CA LEU A 77 1.39 1.58 21.23
C LEU A 77 2.76 2.22 21.09
N ASP A 78 3.52 1.80 20.09
CA ASP A 78 4.79 2.44 19.75
C ASP A 78 4.54 3.79 19.09
N GLY A 79 5.42 4.75 19.39
CA GLY A 79 5.32 6.11 18.92
C GLY A 79 6.50 6.47 18.02
N GLY A 80 6.24 7.22 16.96
CA GLY A 80 7.31 7.71 16.10
C GLY A 80 6.94 8.96 15.34
N LYS A 81 7.95 9.55 14.68
CA LYS A 81 7.78 10.71 13.80
C LYS A 81 7.91 10.29 12.35
N VAL A 82 6.95 10.69 11.53
CA VAL A 82 7.02 10.59 10.07
C VAL A 82 7.26 11.96 9.46
N ARG A 83 8.20 12.04 8.51
CA ARG A 83 8.43 13.26 7.73
C ARG A 83 7.52 13.27 6.52
N LEU A 84 6.58 14.20 6.48
CA LEU A 84 5.67 14.41 5.37
C LEU A 84 6.18 15.53 4.47
N ARG A 85 6.07 15.31 3.16
CA ARG A 85 6.30 16.37 2.17
C ARG A 85 5.03 17.21 2.05
N THR A 86 5.21 18.52 1.97
CA THR A 86 4.13 19.48 1.70
C THR A 86 3.69 19.38 0.25
N GLU A 87 2.43 19.77 -0.02
CA GLU A 87 1.87 19.77 -1.38
C GLU A 87 2.63 20.75 -2.29
N THR A 88 3.05 21.90 -1.74
CA THR A 88 3.85 22.89 -2.46
C THR A 88 5.32 22.47 -2.54
N LYS A 89 5.83 22.34 -3.77
CA LYS A 89 7.24 22.02 -4.04
C LYS A 89 8.15 23.17 -3.54
N GLY A 90 9.12 22.84 -2.70
CA GLY A 90 10.08 23.80 -2.14
C GLY A 90 9.76 24.25 -0.71
N GLU A 91 8.56 23.96 -0.19
CA GLU A 91 8.25 24.13 1.22
C GLU A 91 8.95 23.06 2.08
N ALA A 92 9.23 23.42 3.33
CA ALA A 92 9.89 22.53 4.27
C ALA A 92 8.99 21.34 4.62
N CYS A 93 9.58 20.15 4.67
CA CYS A 93 8.87 18.97 5.15
C CYS A 93 8.43 19.13 6.60
N ILE A 94 7.23 18.66 6.91
CA ILE A 94 6.69 18.68 8.27
C ILE A 94 6.91 17.31 8.94
N TRP A 95 7.27 17.31 10.21
CA TRP A 95 7.32 16.10 11.02
C TRP A 95 6.00 15.94 11.77
N LYS A 96 5.30 14.83 11.56
CA LYS A 96 4.10 14.48 12.33
C LYS A 96 4.38 13.26 13.20
N ASP A 97 3.99 13.35 14.46
CA ASP A 97 3.96 12.20 15.35
C ASP A 97 2.78 11.30 14.95
N TYR A 98 3.01 9.99 14.83
CA TYR A 98 1.96 8.99 14.62
C TYR A 98 1.63 8.23 15.91
N THR A 99 1.77 8.88 17.06
CA THR A 99 1.33 8.30 18.34
C THR A 99 -0.09 8.76 18.65
N LEU A 100 -0.92 7.81 19.09
CA LEU A 100 -2.31 8.06 19.47
C LEU A 100 -2.38 9.01 20.68
N HIS A 101 -3.08 10.14 20.52
CA HIS A 101 -3.57 10.92 21.66
C HIS A 101 -4.95 10.37 22.03
N GLY A 102 -5.17 10.17 23.33
CA GLY A 102 -6.24 9.40 23.94
C GLY A 102 -7.60 9.40 23.21
N TYR A 103 -8.14 8.19 23.05
CA TYR A 103 -9.54 7.91 22.73
C TYR A 103 -10.04 8.48 21.39
N ASN A 104 -9.65 7.86 20.27
CA ASN A 104 -10.50 7.55 19.12
C ASN A 104 -9.65 6.82 18.07
N LEU A 105 -9.84 5.51 17.95
CA LEU A 105 -9.14 4.65 17.00
C LEU A 105 -9.81 4.72 15.62
N HIS A 106 -9.69 5.88 14.97
CA HIS A 106 -9.89 6.06 13.54
C HIS A 106 -8.79 7.03 13.10
N PHE A 107 -8.27 6.94 11.88
CA PHE A 107 -7.07 7.64 11.36
C PHE A 107 -5.75 6.93 11.77
N LEU A 108 -4.96 6.36 10.85
CA LEU A 108 -4.19 7.11 9.85
C LEU A 108 -3.61 6.20 8.73
N LEU A 109 -4.44 5.45 8.01
CA LEU A 109 -4.04 4.85 6.71
C LEU A 109 -4.88 5.34 5.52
N LYS A 110 -6.02 6.01 5.77
CA LYS A 110 -6.91 6.53 4.72
C LYS A 110 -6.38 7.80 4.03
N ASP A 111 -5.45 8.52 4.65
CA ASP A 111 -5.04 9.86 4.18
C ASP A 111 -3.69 9.90 3.45
N ASN A 112 -3.13 8.77 3.01
CA ASN A 112 -1.97 8.77 2.10
C ASN A 112 -2.36 9.18 0.66
N ASN A 113 -3.22 10.18 0.50
CA ASN A 113 -3.41 10.88 -0.76
C ASN A 113 -2.27 11.91 -0.96
N ILE A 114 -1.02 11.46 -0.77
CA ILE A 114 0.16 12.30 -1.06
C ILE A 114 0.18 12.48 -2.57
N VAL A 115 -0.26 13.68 -2.94
CA VAL A 115 -0.36 14.23 -4.28
C VAL A 115 0.88 13.88 -5.09
N GLN A 116 0.63 13.18 -6.21
CA GLN A 116 1.57 13.00 -7.30
C GLN A 116 1.58 14.29 -8.11
N GLU A 117 2.76 14.86 -8.39
CA GLU A 117 2.95 15.63 -9.62
C GLU A 117 4.16 15.12 -10.41
N SER A 118 3.83 14.90 -11.69
CA SER A 118 4.55 14.73 -12.96
C SER A 118 6.07 14.88 -12.99
#